data_AF-A0A5P1FLX0-F1
#
_entry.id   AF-A0A5P1FLX0-F1
#
_cell.length_a   1.000
_cell.length_b   1.000
_cell.length_c   1.000
_cell.angle_alpha   90.00
_cell.angle_beta   90.00
_cell.angle_gamma   90.00
#
_symmetry.space_group_name_H-M   'P 1'
#
loop_
_entity.id
_entity.type
_entity.pdbx_description
1 polymer ?
#
loop_
_entity_poly.entity_id
_entity_poly.type
_entity_poly.pdbx_seq_one_letter_code
_entity_poly.pdbx_strand_id
1 'polypeptide(L)'
;MTSRLWRMYAEREFYKWEKTVLWDMIEPYRRPKSFTPLVSVYVAAFYSGVVGSAITEQLYKEKYWEEHPGELVPIMPPKFYWGPWRVMNGEVPRYNVPNAANPQG
;
A
#
# COMPACT_ATOMS: atom_id res chain seq x y z
N MET A 1 -50.53 12.15 27.76
CA MET A 1 -49.09 11.86 27.94
C MET A 1 -48.37 11.53 26.64
N THR A 2 -49.03 10.89 25.66
CA THR A 2 -48.50 10.59 24.32
C THR A 2 -48.01 11.83 23.53
N SER A 3 -48.65 12.99 23.71
CA SER A 3 -48.23 14.24 23.05
C SER A 3 -46.87 14.78 23.49
N ARG A 4 -46.46 14.53 24.74
CA ARG A 4 -45.21 15.08 25.30
C ARG A 4 -43.98 14.29 24.83
N LEU A 5 -44.10 12.96 24.79
CA LEU A 5 -43.09 12.08 24.20
C LEU A 5 -42.95 12.33 22.69
N TRP A 6 -44.09 12.49 21.99
CA TRP A 6 -44.09 12.84 20.58
C TRP A 6 -43.43 14.19 20.29
N ARG A 7 -43.69 15.20 21.13
CA ARG A 7 -43.01 16.51 21.03
C ARG A 7 -41.51 16.39 21.23
N MET A 8 -41.06 15.67 22.27
CA MET A 8 -39.62 15.46 22.51
C MET A 8 -38.94 14.73 21.34
N TYR A 9 -39.60 13.74 20.75
CA TYR A 9 -39.07 13.03 19.59
C TYR A 9 -38.99 13.94 18.36
N ALA A 10 -40.07 14.65 18.05
CA ALA A 10 -40.11 15.59 16.92
C ALA A 10 -39.09 16.72 17.07
N GLU A 11 -38.96 17.30 18.27
CA GLU A 11 -37.95 18.33 18.57
C GLU A 11 -36.53 17.78 18.42
N ARG A 12 -36.26 16.54 18.86
CA ARG A 12 -34.95 15.90 18.70
C ARG A 12 -34.60 15.64 17.24
N GLU A 13 -35.56 15.18 16.46
CA GLU A 13 -35.33 14.88 15.04
C GLU A 13 -35.20 16.15 14.21
N PHE A 14 -36.01 17.17 14.51
CA PHE A 14 -35.88 18.51 13.93
C PHE A 14 -34.50 19.13 14.23
N TYR A 15 -34.04 19.05 15.49
CA TYR A 15 -32.73 19.57 15.88
C TYR A 15 -31.55 18.86 15.19
N LYS A 16 -31.66 17.54 14.98
CA LYS A 16 -30.66 16.80 14.19
C LYS A 16 -30.66 17.24 12.74
N TRP A 17 -31.85 17.38 12.14
CA TRP A 17 -32.00 17.79 10.75
C TRP A 17 -31.47 19.21 10.50
N GLU A 18 -31.82 20.15 11.38
CA GLU A 18 -31.33 21.52 11.33
C GLU A 18 -29.79 21.56 11.42
N LYS A 19 -29.19 20.75 12.30
CA LYS A 19 -27.73 20.61 12.34
C LYS A 19 -27.16 20.11 11.02
N THR A 20 -27.71 19.06 10.42
CA THR A 20 -27.21 18.53 9.14
C THR A 20 -27.33 19.57 8.02
N VAL A 21 -28.45 20.29 7.94
CA VAL A 21 -28.65 21.35 6.93
C VAL A 21 -27.68 22.51 7.15
N LEU A 22 -27.43 22.91 8.39
CA LEU A 22 -26.43 23.93 8.70
C LEU A 22 -25.02 23.48 8.30
N TRP A 23 -24.67 22.21 8.51
CA TRP A 23 -23.40 21.65 8.06
C TRP A 23 -23.27 21.67 6.54
N ASP A 24 -24.32 21.29 5.82
CA ASP A 24 -24.36 21.28 4.36
C ASP A 24 -24.31 22.71 3.78
N MET A 25 -24.93 23.69 4.43
CA MET A 25 -24.86 25.11 4.03
C MET A 25 -23.48 25.73 4.28
N ILE A 26 -22.74 25.26 5.29
CA ILE A 26 -21.38 25.74 5.61
C ILE A 26 -20.33 25.01 4.75
N GLU A 27 -20.65 23.85 4.20
CA GLU A 27 -19.73 23.03 3.40
C GLU A 27 -19.08 23.78 2.22
N PRO A 28 -19.78 24.61 1.43
CA PRO A 28 -19.19 25.42 0.36
C PRO A 28 -18.19 26.48 0.85
N TYR A 29 -18.34 26.95 2.09
CA TYR A 29 -17.45 27.95 2.71
C TYR A 29 -16.25 27.32 3.42
N ARG A 30 -16.24 25.98 3.54
CA ARG A 30 -15.13 25.25 4.14
C ARG A 30 -13.95 25.29 3.17
N ARG A 31 -12.77 25.65 3.67
CA ARG A 31 -11.52 25.62 2.89
C ARG A 31 -11.38 24.23 2.23
N PRO A 32 -11.03 24.14 0.93
CA PRO A 32 -10.80 22.86 0.28
C PRO A 32 -9.84 22.04 1.13
N LYS A 33 -10.18 20.76 1.36
CA LYS A 33 -9.34 19.84 2.15
C LYS A 33 -7.93 19.91 1.56
N SER A 34 -6.95 20.30 2.37
CA SER A 34 -5.59 20.46 1.90
C SER A 34 -5.10 19.13 1.35
N PHE A 35 -4.35 19.16 0.25
CA PHE A 35 -3.71 17.98 -0.32
C PHE A 35 -2.57 17.45 0.58
N THR A 36 -2.11 18.28 1.54
CA THR A 36 -1.03 18.01 2.49
C THR A 36 -1.19 16.72 3.30
N PRO A 37 -2.33 16.44 3.98
CA PRO A 37 -2.54 15.17 4.66
C PRO A 37 -2.41 13.97 3.73
N LEU A 38 -2.92 14.05 2.51
CA LEU A 38 -2.83 12.97 1.53
C LEU A 38 -1.37 12.69 1.16
N VAL A 39 -0.60 13.72 0.82
CA VAL A 39 0.84 13.61 0.52
C VAL A 39 1.60 13.02 1.70
N SER A 40 1.32 13.48 2.92
CA SER A 40 2.02 12.99 4.11
C SER A 40 1.80 11.50 4.34
N VAL A 41 0.57 11.00 4.13
CA VAL A 41 0.24 9.58 4.25
C VAL A 41 0.93 8.78 3.16
N TYR A 42 0.95 9.26 1.91
CA TYR A 42 1.64 8.58 0.82
C TYR A 42 3.15 8.48 1.05
N VAL A 43 3.77 9.55 1.52
CA VAL A 43 5.20 9.57 1.85
C VAL A 43 5.50 8.58 2.97
N ALA A 44 4.72 8.60 4.06
CA ALA A 44 4.87 7.65 5.16
C ALA A 44 4.69 6.20 4.70
N ALA A 45 3.66 5.91 3.91
CA ALA A 45 3.39 4.58 3.38
C ALA A 45 4.54 4.10 2.47
N PHE A 46 5.03 4.95 1.58
CA PHE A 46 6.14 4.61 0.68
C PHE A 46 7.40 4.24 1.45
N TYR A 47 7.84 5.09 2.39
CA TYR A 47 9.06 4.81 3.16
C TYR A 47 8.91 3.60 4.08
N SER A 48 7.73 3.37 4.65
CA SER A 48 7.47 2.17 5.45
C SER A 48 7.60 0.89 4.61
N GLY A 49 7.14 0.91 3.35
CA GLY A 49 7.30 -0.20 2.41
C GLY A 49 8.76 -0.46 2.04
N VAL A 50 9.52 0.61 1.75
CA VAL A 50 10.96 0.50 1.42
C VAL A 50 11.74 -0.10 2.58
N VAL A 51 11.56 0.42 3.80
CA VAL A 51 12.25 -0.09 5.00
C VAL A 51 11.86 -1.53 5.29
N GLY A 52 10.57 -1.86 5.22
CA GLY A 52 10.08 -3.23 5.39
C GLY A 52 10.70 -4.20 4.39
N SER A 53 10.76 -3.81 3.11
CA SER A 53 11.37 -4.64 2.06
C SER A 53 12.86 -4.87 2.29
N ALA A 54 13.60 -3.85 2.72
CA ALA A 54 15.02 -3.96 3.02
C ALA A 54 15.28 -4.92 4.20
N ILE A 55 14.46 -4.83 5.26
CA ILE A 55 14.57 -5.76 6.40
C ILE A 55 14.30 -7.20 5.94
N THR A 56 13.28 -7.42 5.12
CA THR A 56 12.97 -8.79 4.64
C THR A 56 14.05 -9.37 3.74
N GLU A 57 14.71 -8.54 2.93
CA GLU A 57 15.86 -8.95 2.10
C GLU A 57 17.03 -9.38 2.98
N GLN A 58 17.33 -8.62 4.04
CA GLN A 58 18.44 -8.95 4.94
C GLN A 58 18.17 -10.24 5.73
N LEU A 59 16.96 -10.40 6.27
CA LEU A 59 16.56 -11.65 6.95
C LEU A 59 16.61 -12.85 6.01
N TYR A 60 16.22 -12.69 4.75
CA TYR A 60 16.34 -13.74 3.74
C TYR A 60 17.80 -14.13 3.52
N LYS A 61 18.70 -13.14 3.46
CA LYS A 61 20.13 -13.39 3.31
C LYS A 61 20.71 -14.12 4.51
N GLU A 62 20.47 -13.64 5.72
CA GLU A 62 20.95 -14.27 6.94
C GLU A 62 20.55 -15.75 7.01
N LYS A 63 19.27 -16.05 6.76
CA LYS A 63 18.78 -17.44 6.72
C LYS A 63 19.45 -18.27 5.63
N TYR A 64 19.67 -17.70 4.45
CA TYR A 64 20.32 -18.43 3.36
C TYR A 64 21.77 -18.78 3.70
N TRP A 65 22.50 -17.88 4.34
CA TRP A 65 23.88 -18.10 4.79
C TRP A 65 24.00 -19.19 5.84
N GLU A 66 23.00 -19.33 6.73
CA GLU A 66 22.96 -20.43 7.70
C GLU A 66 22.88 -21.81 7.03
N GLU A 67 22.14 -21.89 5.93
CA GLU A 67 21.91 -23.14 5.19
C GLU A 67 23.02 -23.42 4.15
N HIS A 68 23.65 -22.37 3.58
CA HIS A 68 24.61 -22.46 2.48
C HIS A 68 25.86 -21.58 2.75
N PRO A 69 26.82 -22.06 3.56
CA PRO A 69 28.01 -21.27 3.91
C PRO A 69 28.92 -21.06 2.69
N GLY A 70 29.17 -19.79 2.34
CA GLY A 70 30.14 -19.41 1.29
C GLY A 70 29.56 -19.27 -0.11
N GLU A 71 28.26 -19.48 -0.29
CA GLU A 71 27.56 -19.29 -1.57
C GLU A 71 27.05 -17.84 -1.69
N LEU A 72 27.01 -17.32 -2.92
CA LEU A 72 26.48 -15.98 -3.17
C LEU A 72 24.95 -16.00 -3.01
N VAL A 73 24.44 -15.16 -2.11
CA VAL A 73 22.99 -15.15 -1.87
C VAL A 73 22.23 -14.63 -3.09
N PRO A 74 21.26 -15.38 -3.61
CA PRO A 74 20.37 -14.88 -4.66
C PRO A 74 19.53 -13.71 -4.15
N ILE A 75 19.11 -12.82 -5.06
CA ILE A 75 18.19 -11.73 -4.71
C ILE A 75 16.83 -12.34 -4.34
N MET A 76 16.23 -11.88 -3.25
CA MET A 76 14.94 -12.40 -2.80
C MET A 76 13.87 -12.18 -3.88
N PRO A 77 13.02 -13.17 -4.16
CA PRO A 77 11.89 -12.97 -5.07
C PRO A 77 10.92 -11.93 -4.49
N PRO A 78 10.43 -10.99 -5.31
CA PRO A 78 9.57 -9.91 -4.85
C PRO A 78 8.21 -10.44 -4.39
N LYS A 79 7.89 -10.25 -3.11
CA LYS A 79 6.62 -10.71 -2.51
C LYS A 79 5.40 -9.88 -2.94
N PHE A 80 5.62 -8.60 -3.26
CA PHE A 80 4.54 -7.63 -3.52
C PHE A 80 4.36 -7.29 -5.00
N TYR A 81 4.97 -8.06 -5.90
CA TYR A 81 4.88 -7.85 -7.33
C TYR A 81 4.10 -9.00 -7.97
N TRP A 82 2.86 -8.73 -8.36
CA TRP A 82 1.99 -9.65 -9.12
C TRP A 82 1.81 -9.21 -10.58
N GLY A 83 2.71 -8.36 -11.08
CA GLY A 83 2.64 -7.88 -12.45
C GLY A 83 2.89 -9.00 -13.47
N PRO A 84 2.44 -8.84 -14.72
CA PRO A 84 2.60 -9.84 -15.77
C PRO A 84 4.06 -10.02 -16.22
N TRP A 85 4.97 -9.08 -15.87
CA TRP A 85 6.37 -9.12 -16.30
C TRP A 85 7.24 -9.88 -15.31
N ARG A 86 8.09 -10.78 -15.78
CA ARG A 86 9.04 -11.48 -14.91
C ARG A 86 10.10 -10.54 -14.37
N VAL A 87 10.39 -10.65 -13.08
CA VAL A 87 11.51 -9.95 -12.44
C VAL A 87 12.78 -10.78 -12.64
N MET A 88 13.78 -10.17 -13.30
CA MET A 88 15.06 -10.82 -13.58
C MET A 88 15.98 -10.65 -12.37
N ASN A 89 16.18 -11.72 -11.60
CA ASN A 89 17.01 -11.71 -10.40
C ASN A 89 18.49 -11.94 -10.74
N GLY A 90 19.09 -11.06 -11.53
CA GLY A 90 20.49 -11.18 -11.96
C GLY A 90 20.75 -12.18 -13.10
N GLU A 91 19.70 -12.81 -13.65
CA GLU A 91 19.80 -13.61 -14.87
C GLU A 91 20.01 -12.72 -16.11
N VAL A 92 21.00 -13.05 -16.93
CA VAL A 92 21.19 -12.38 -18.24
C VAL A 92 20.00 -12.75 -19.14
N PRO A 93 19.34 -11.78 -19.79
CA PRO A 93 18.21 -12.07 -20.66
C PRO A 93 18.59 -13.09 -21.74
N ARG A 94 17.74 -14.10 -21.96
CA ARG A 94 18.00 -15.22 -22.90
C ARG A 94 18.34 -14.79 -24.34
N TYR A 95 18.01 -13.55 -24.74
CA TYR A 95 18.34 -13.03 -26.07
C TYR A 95 19.81 -12.60 -26.22
N ASN A 96 20.55 -12.46 -25.11
CA ASN A 96 21.97 -12.07 -25.11
C ASN A 96 22.94 -13.26 -24.96
N VAL A 97 22.43 -14.50 -24.96
CA VAL A 97 23.27 -15.69 -24.94
C VAL A 97 23.58 -16.06 -26.40
N PRO A 98 24.82 -15.90 -26.90
CA PRO A 98 25.14 -16.37 -28.24
C PRO A 98 24.99 -17.90 -28.25
N ASN A 99 24.18 -18.41 -29.18
CA ASN A 99 23.89 -19.83 -29.41
C ASN A 99 25.12 -20.73 -29.17
N ALA A 100 25.25 -21.28 -27.98
CA ALA A 100 26.27 -22.26 -27.64
C ALA A 100 25.58 -23.46 -27.00
N ALA A 101 25.02 -24.31 -27.86
CA ALA A 101 24.97 -25.76 -27.72
C ALA A 101 23.96 -26.32 -28.74
N ASN A 102 24.37 -26.37 -30.01
CA ASN A 102 23.87 -27.40 -30.91
C ASN A 102 24.85 -28.57 -30.76
N PRO A 103 24.51 -29.69 -30.10
CA PRO A 103 25.36 -30.87 -30.15
C PRO A 103 25.13 -31.54 -31.51
N GLN A 104 25.87 -31.09 -32.53
CA GLN A 104 26.16 -31.94 -33.68
C GLN A 104 27.40 -32.76 -33.33
N GLY A 105 27.22 -34.08 -33.20
CA GLY A 105 28.25 -35.06 -32.85
C GLY A 105 27.66 -36.25 -32.15
#